data_AF-A0A383DW23-F1
#
_entry.id   AF-A0A383DW23-F1
#
_cell.length_a   1.000
_cell.length_b   1.000
_cell.length_c   1.000
_cell.angle_alpha   90.00
_cell.angle_beta   90.00
_cell.angle_gamma   90.00
#
_symmetry.space_group_name_H-M   'P 1'
#
loop_
_entity.id
_entity.type
_entity.pdbx_description
1 polymer ?
#
loop_
_entity_poly.entity_id
_entity_poly.type
_entity_poly.pdbx_seq_one_letter_code
_entity_poly.pdbx_strand_id
1 'polypeptide(L)'
;MDPVYLDYAATTPMREEVRNAMSAYLSESFGNPSSIHRWGRVAEDALEQARDDVAGALGARSSEISFVRGGTESDNLAILGWCRAQKLEGRTPSIVVTVVEHQA
;
A
#
# COMPACT_ATOMS: atom_id res chain seq x y z
N MET A 1 -31.34 -20.81 5.11
CA MET A 1 -31.14 -19.34 5.13
C MET A 1 -29.67 -19.14 4.86
N ASP A 2 -29.35 -18.41 3.80
CA ASP A 2 -27.95 -18.19 3.44
C ASP A 2 -27.28 -17.28 4.49
N PRO A 3 -26.01 -17.52 4.82
CA PRO A 3 -25.29 -16.69 5.77
C PRO A 3 -25.16 -15.25 5.24
N VAL A 4 -25.41 -14.27 6.11
CA VAL A 4 -25.26 -12.84 5.80
C VAL A 4 -24.01 -12.31 6.51
N TYR A 5 -23.06 -11.76 5.74
CA TYR A 5 -21.85 -11.15 6.29
C TYR A 5 -22.06 -9.66 6.55
N LEU A 6 -21.90 -9.24 7.80
CA LEU A 6 -22.12 -7.85 8.26
C LEU A 6 -20.88 -7.26 8.96
N ASP A 7 -19.69 -7.79 8.68
CA ASP A 7 -18.42 -7.39 9.33
C ASP A 7 -17.41 -6.79 8.34
N TYR A 8 -17.91 -5.98 7.40
CA TYR A 8 -17.08 -5.33 6.36
C TYR A 8 -16.02 -4.35 6.90
N ALA A 9 -16.12 -3.96 8.18
CA ALA A 9 -15.11 -3.14 8.84
C ALA A 9 -13.84 -3.92 9.18
N ALA A 10 -13.94 -5.24 9.41
CA ALA A 10 -12.78 -6.09 9.72
C ALA A 10 -12.03 -6.52 8.45
N THR A 11 -12.76 -6.91 7.39
CA THR A 11 -12.20 -7.20 6.07
C THR A 11 -13.30 -7.23 5.02
N THR A 12 -12.94 -7.31 3.74
CA THR A 12 -13.90 -7.35 2.63
C THR A 12 -13.59 -8.48 1.66
N PRO A 13 -14.60 -9.13 1.07
CA PRO A 13 -14.37 -10.05 -0.04
C PRO A 13 -13.78 -9.28 -1.22
N MET A 14 -12.78 -9.88 -1.86
CA MET A 14 -12.15 -9.29 -3.06
C MET A 14 -13.19 -9.22 -4.19
N ARG A 15 -13.31 -8.05 -4.82
CA ARG A 15 -14.17 -7.88 -6.00
C ARG A 15 -13.62 -8.66 -7.18
N GLU A 16 -14.50 -9.13 -8.06
CA GLU A 16 -14.12 -9.97 -9.21
C GLU A 16 -13.19 -9.22 -10.18
N GLU A 17 -13.41 -7.92 -10.36
CA GLU A 17 -12.58 -7.04 -11.18
C GLU A 17 -11.13 -6.99 -10.66
N VAL A 18 -10.95 -6.99 -9.33
CA VAL A 18 -9.62 -7.01 -8.70
C VAL A 18 -8.96 -8.37 -8.93
N ARG A 19 -9.69 -9.48 -8.78
CA ARG A 19 -9.17 -10.83 -9.05
C ARG A 19 -8.69 -10.97 -10.49
N ASN A 20 -9.47 -10.48 -11.45
CA ASN A 20 -9.14 -10.52 -12.86
C ASN A 20 -7.91 -9.66 -13.19
N ALA A 21 -7.84 -8.43 -12.63
CA ALA A 21 -6.67 -7.56 -12.81
C ALA A 21 -5.39 -8.19 -12.23
N MET A 22 -5.48 -8.87 -11.08
CA MET A 22 -4.32 -9.52 -10.45
C MET A 22 -3.88 -10.81 -11.16
N SER A 23 -4.80 -11.56 -11.77
CA SER A 23 -4.53 -12.90 -12.33
C SER A 23 -3.39 -12.93 -13.34
N ALA A 24 -3.26 -11.88 -14.17
CA ALA A 24 -2.18 -11.75 -15.14
C ALA A 24 -0.79 -11.74 -14.50
N TYR A 25 -0.64 -11.16 -13.31
CA TYR A 25 0.63 -11.05 -12.58
C TYR A 25 0.94 -12.27 -11.71
N LEU A 26 -0.04 -13.15 -11.52
CA LEU A 26 0.16 -14.45 -10.86
C LEU A 26 0.57 -15.56 -11.83
N SER A 27 0.58 -15.28 -13.13
CA SER A 27 0.83 -16.27 -14.19
C SER A 27 1.78 -15.75 -15.27
N GLU A 28 1.28 -14.97 -16.22
CA GLU A 28 2.01 -14.59 -17.44
C GLU A 28 3.00 -13.43 -17.23
N SER A 29 2.66 -12.48 -16.36
CA SER A 29 3.44 -11.27 -16.08
C SER A 29 4.22 -11.38 -14.76
N PHE A 30 5.07 -12.42 -14.66
CA PHE A 30 5.82 -12.78 -13.46
C PHE A 30 7.17 -12.06 -13.29
N GLY A 31 7.52 -11.15 -14.20
CA GLY A 31 8.85 -10.54 -14.24
C GLY A 31 9.17 -9.74 -12.98
N ASN A 32 10.45 -9.75 -12.58
CA ASN A 32 10.90 -8.88 -11.50
C ASN A 32 10.99 -7.43 -12.03
N PRO A 33 10.27 -6.46 -11.44
CA PRO A 33 10.23 -5.07 -11.92
C PRO A 33 11.60 -4.37 -11.91
N SER A 34 12.57 -4.84 -11.13
CA SER A 34 13.94 -4.31 -11.16
C SER A 34 14.78 -4.81 -12.37
N SER A 35 14.21 -5.64 -13.23
CA SER A 35 14.93 -6.24 -14.36
C SER A 35 14.73 -5.43 -15.64
N ILE A 36 15.83 -5.11 -16.32
CA ILE A 36 15.79 -4.28 -17.54
C ILE A 36 15.21 -4.99 -18.77
N HIS A 37 15.02 -6.30 -18.75
CA HIS A 37 14.49 -7.06 -19.89
C HIS A 37 12.96 -6.93 -20.01
N ARG A 38 12.39 -7.35 -21.14
CA ARG A 38 10.96 -7.19 -21.46
C ARG A 38 10.02 -7.57 -20.31
N TRP A 39 10.23 -8.71 -19.65
CA TRP A 39 9.36 -9.15 -18.56
C TRP A 39 9.40 -8.24 -17.32
N GLY A 40 10.54 -7.62 -17.03
CA GLY A 40 10.67 -6.73 -15.87
C GLY A 40 10.02 -5.38 -16.15
N ARG A 41 10.24 -4.82 -17.35
CA ARG A 41 9.55 -3.60 -17.80
C ARG A 41 8.03 -3.71 -17.76
N VAL A 42 7.47 -4.85 -18.19
CA VAL A 42 6.01 -5.08 -18.09
C VAL A 42 5.52 -5.02 -16.63
N ALA A 43 6.28 -5.57 -15.68
CA ALA A 43 5.94 -5.52 -14.26
C ALA A 43 6.15 -4.12 -13.65
N GLU A 44 7.19 -3.41 -14.07
CA GLU A 44 7.47 -2.03 -13.67
C GLU A 44 6.36 -1.08 -14.14
N ASP A 45 5.98 -1.13 -15.41
CA ASP A 45 4.90 -0.33 -16.00
C ASP A 45 3.57 -0.57 -15.24
N ALA A 46 3.28 -1.82 -14.87
CA ALA A 46 2.09 -2.17 -14.10
C ALA A 46 2.10 -1.58 -12.68
N LEU A 47 3.27 -1.57 -12.02
CA LEU A 47 3.41 -0.97 -10.69
C LEU A 47 3.26 0.55 -10.74
N GLU A 48 3.81 1.21 -11.76
CA GLU A 48 3.68 2.66 -11.92
C GLU A 48 2.25 3.06 -12.27
N GLN A 49 1.55 2.31 -13.14
CA GLN A 49 0.12 2.55 -13.38
C GLN A 49 -0.70 2.38 -12.09
N ALA A 50 -0.45 1.34 -11.30
CA ALA A 50 -1.12 1.15 -10.02
C ALA A 50 -0.82 2.30 -9.04
N ARG A 51 0.38 2.86 -9.07
CA ARG A 51 0.77 4.03 -8.26
C ARG A 51 -0.02 5.27 -8.66
N ASP A 52 -0.16 5.51 -9.96
CA ASP A 52 -0.93 6.63 -10.51
C ASP A 52 -2.43 6.51 -10.16
N ASP A 53 -2.99 5.30 -10.26
CA ASP A 53 -4.39 5.04 -9.92
C ASP A 53 -4.66 5.31 -8.43
N VAL A 54 -3.78 4.82 -7.55
CA VAL A 54 -3.88 5.07 -6.10
C VAL A 54 -3.71 6.55 -5.78
N ALA A 55 -2.73 7.22 -6.40
CA ALA A 55 -2.52 8.65 -6.22
C ALA A 55 -3.74 9.47 -6.65
N GLY A 56 -4.33 9.14 -7.81
CA GLY A 56 -5.56 9.76 -8.32
C GLY A 56 -6.75 9.56 -7.39
N ALA A 57 -6.93 8.36 -6.83
CA ALA A 57 -8.00 8.07 -5.88
C ALA A 57 -7.86 8.86 -4.55
N LEU A 58 -6.63 9.18 -4.16
CA LEU A 58 -6.32 9.93 -2.92
C LEU A 58 -6.15 11.43 -3.14
N GLY A 59 -6.10 11.92 -4.39
CA GLY A 59 -5.77 13.31 -4.71
C GLY A 59 -4.31 13.69 -4.41
N ALA A 60 -3.40 12.72 -4.46
CA ALA A 60 -1.97 12.89 -4.18
C ALA A 60 -1.13 12.88 -5.47
N ARG A 61 0.17 13.18 -5.37
CA ARG A 61 1.14 12.92 -6.44
C ARG A 61 1.63 11.47 -6.34
N SER A 62 1.92 10.83 -7.46
CA SER A 62 2.47 9.46 -7.48
C SER A 62 3.76 9.33 -6.65
N SER A 63 4.59 10.38 -6.63
CA SER A 63 5.81 10.45 -5.79
C SER A 63 5.55 10.41 -4.28
N GLU A 64 4.31 10.62 -3.82
CA GLU A 64 3.91 10.55 -2.42
C GLU A 64 3.42 9.13 -2.02
N ILE A 65 3.26 8.22 -2.99
CA ILE A 65 2.75 6.87 -2.76
C ILE A 65 3.91 5.88 -2.58
N SER A 66 3.95 5.23 -1.41
CA SER A 66 4.82 4.09 -1.12
C SER A 66 3.99 2.83 -0.87
N PHE A 67 4.21 1.79 -1.66
CA PHE A 67 3.57 0.49 -1.43
C PHE A 67 4.24 -0.24 -0.26
N VAL A 68 3.44 -0.61 0.73
CA VAL A 68 3.80 -1.43 1.91
C VAL A 68 2.85 -2.61 2.02
N ARG A 69 3.08 -3.55 2.95
CA ARG A 69 2.27 -4.77 3.05
C ARG A 69 0.85 -4.53 3.58
N GLY A 70 0.59 -3.43 4.27
CA GLY A 70 -0.73 -3.09 4.81
C GLY A 70 -0.69 -1.95 5.83
N GLY A 71 -1.83 -1.72 6.50
CA GLY A 71 -2.02 -0.60 7.44
C GLY A 71 -1.03 -0.59 8.60
N THR A 72 -0.84 -1.73 9.30
CA THR A 72 0.14 -1.88 10.38
C THR A 72 1.55 -1.43 9.99
N GLU A 73 2.03 -1.81 8.80
CA GLU A 73 3.36 -1.40 8.33
C GLU A 73 3.39 0.10 8.00
N SER A 74 2.32 0.62 7.38
CA SER A 74 2.19 2.04 7.04
C SER A 74 2.26 2.95 8.28
N ASP A 75 1.48 2.62 9.32
CA ASP A 75 1.42 3.41 10.55
C ASP A 75 2.78 3.40 11.27
N ASN A 76 3.41 2.23 11.36
CA ASN A 76 4.75 2.09 11.94
C ASN A 76 5.79 2.86 11.12
N LEU A 77 5.72 2.82 9.79
CA LEU A 77 6.62 3.57 8.91
C LEU A 77 6.49 5.08 9.13
N ALA A 78 5.26 5.61 9.23
CA ALA A 78 5.02 7.02 9.45
C ALA A 78 5.55 7.49 10.82
N ILE A 79 5.19 6.79 11.89
CA ILE A 79 5.54 7.17 13.27
C ILE A 79 7.03 6.99 13.54
N LEU A 80 7.56 5.79 13.27
CA LEU A 80 8.97 5.48 13.53
C LEU A 80 9.88 6.23 12.56
N GLY A 81 9.47 6.40 11.31
CA GLY A 81 10.19 7.18 10.31
C GLY A 81 10.36 8.64 10.75
N TRP A 82 9.26 9.29 11.17
CA TRP A 82 9.31 10.65 11.70
C TRP A 82 10.20 10.76 12.94
N CYS A 83 10.07 9.84 13.89
CA CYS A 83 10.89 9.84 15.10
C CYS A 83 12.39 9.69 14.80
N ARG A 84 12.74 8.82 13.86
CA ARG A 84 14.13 8.63 13.43
C ARG A 84 14.66 9.87 12.72
N ALA A 85 13.88 10.47 11.82
CA ALA A 85 14.25 11.71 11.13
C ALA A 85 14.52 12.86 12.12
N GLN A 86 13.61 13.10 13.07
CA GLN A 86 13.79 14.14 14.10
C GLN A 86 15.04 13.91 14.95
N LYS A 87 15.34 12.66 15.32
CA LYS A 87 16.56 12.33 16.07
C LYS A 87 17.83 12.59 15.26
N LEU A 88 17.82 12.30 13.96
CA LEU A 88 18.95 12.59 13.07
C LEU A 88 19.23 14.10 12.99
N GLU A 89 18.19 14.92 13.12
CA GLU A 89 18.30 16.39 13.20
C GLU A 89 18.61 16.91 14.62
N GLY A 90 18.88 16.04 15.59
CA GLY A 90 19.18 16.42 16.98
C GLY A 90 17.97 16.93 17.77
N ARG A 91 16.75 16.68 17.29
CA ARG A 91 15.50 17.09 17.95
C ARG A 91 14.91 15.95 18.78
N THR A 92 14.16 16.29 19.82
CA THR A 92 13.34 15.34 20.57
C THR A 92 12.04 15.08 19.80
N PRO A 93 11.74 13.83 19.37
CA PRO A 93 10.46 13.53 18.75
C PRO A 93 9.30 13.81 19.69
N SER A 94 8.22 14.38 19.15
CA SER A 94 6.97 14.59 19.87
C SER A 94 5.83 14.14 18.97
N ILE A 95 4.86 13.42 19.54
CA ILE A 95 3.71 12.85 18.83
C ILE A 95 2.47 13.13 19.67
N VAL A 96 1.38 13.48 19.00
CA VAL A 96 0.05 13.59 19.60
C VAL A 96 -0.87 12.62 18.88
N VAL A 97 -1.56 11.77 19.64
CA VAL A 97 -2.54 10.79 19.14
C VAL A 97 -3.80 10.81 20.01
N THR A 98 -4.88 10.21 19.54
CA THR A 98 -6.09 10.03 20.35
C THR A 98 -6.05 8.72 21.14
N VAL A 99 -7.04 8.51 22.01
CA VAL A 99 -7.17 7.27 22.82
C VAL A 99 -7.90 6.14 22.08
N VAL A 100 -8.35 6.37 20.84
CA VAL A 100 -9.17 5.43 20.05
C VAL A 100 -8.49 4.99 18.75
N GLU A 101 -7.18 5.21 18.62
CA GLU A 101 -6.42 4.76 17.46
C GLU A 101 -6.40 3.23 17.33
N HIS A 102 -6.14 2.75 16.12
CA HIS A 102 -5.96 1.33 15.83
C HIS A 102 -4.69 0.76 16.49
N GLN A 103 -4.72 -0.53 16.84
CA GLN A 103 -3.52 -1.25 17.27
C GLN A 103 -2.68 -1.63 16.03
N ALA A 104 -1.73 -0.77 15.66
CA ALA A 104 -0.87 -0.94 14.50
C ALA A 104 0.35 -1.84 14.77
#